data_AF-A0A955BXR8-F1
#
_entry.id   AF-A0A955BXR8-F1
#
_cell.length_a   1.000
_cell.length_b   1.000
_cell.length_c   1.000
_cell.angle_alpha   90.00
_cell.angle_beta   90.00
_cell.angle_gamma   90.00
#
_symmetry.space_group_name_H-M   'P 1'
#
loop_
_entity.id
_entity.type
_entity.pdbx_description
1 polymer ?
#
loop_
_entity_poly.entity_id
_entity_poly.type
_entity_poly.pdbx_seq_one_letter_code
_entity_poly.pdbx_strand_id
1 'polypeptide(L)'
;MDAPPEQRSDSDSDDQFEDIPESEGFAEESAEERVAAKKAYFPSSMGLSTLVSADASVLAATVRWGDYSLTEHQIDDGDAVPVWQRTPRESPVEIQLGTRPGKLVIHKVPHSNGLELHTLEREVPAGDDDSGIPPDTRSLSVFVVNARAPSPDQPDIAYAFQPELELRCEEPFVPRPDPRGTGSEDWDERVADLHYTDTPEYATGHGVSADWDLYDGRCFVLRTRWIPRAEVEKTETAPIAGVELSMSALGQLPDGEATQAALSPLVDRYRDWIADKREEVEALTYDRHETAETLLQNAEIAADRIERGISVLVNDPDALDAFRAANRAVAATLRRRLEINNPGWRAFQLAFMLVNLPGVADPGDPDRDTVDLLFFPTGGGKTEAYLGLAAFTMALRRLRHPDAKGRAGAGVSVVMRYTLRLLTLDQLQRAAGLVCALELERERSAGRYGDWPFEIGLWVGKAATPNVLGRKGDGRSDTARSKVNRFKNDPGRHPSPIPLEECPWCGTRFEAESFTLLPDSDNPKQLRIACANFACDFSGDRTLPIVAVDEPLYRRLPAFVIATVDKFATLPWIGPSGALLGGADRCDADGYYGPAEPGRGALLPASLPPPDLIIQDELHL
;
A
#
# COMPACT_ATOMS: atom_id res chain seq x y z
N MET A 1 -25.86 36.23 7.43
CA MET A 1 -24.47 36.24 7.97
C MET A 1 -24.46 36.95 9.33
N ASP A 2 -25.47 36.72 10.18
CA ASP A 2 -25.84 37.67 11.26
C ASP A 2 -25.81 37.10 12.70
N ALA A 3 -25.54 35.80 12.89
CA ALA A 3 -25.36 35.20 14.23
C ALA A 3 -24.01 35.56 14.89
N PRO A 4 -23.90 35.75 16.21
CA PRO A 4 -22.63 35.98 16.91
C PRO A 4 -21.58 34.88 16.65
N PRO A 5 -20.26 35.18 16.73
CA PRO A 5 -19.19 34.21 16.48
C PRO A 5 -19.27 32.94 17.36
N GLU A 6 -19.75 33.06 18.59
CA GLU A 6 -19.94 31.97 19.54
C GLU A 6 -21.00 30.95 19.09
N GLN A 7 -21.96 31.38 18.27
CA GLN A 7 -23.02 30.52 17.71
C GLN A 7 -22.67 29.94 16.34
N ARG A 8 -21.47 30.26 15.83
CA ARG A 8 -20.99 29.75 14.55
C ARG A 8 -19.73 28.91 14.69
N SER A 9 -19.22 28.68 15.90
CA SER A 9 -18.01 27.91 16.13
C SER A 9 -18.30 26.70 17.00
N ASP A 10 -17.62 25.60 16.74
CA ASP A 10 -17.67 24.41 17.57
C ASP A 10 -16.91 24.64 18.89
N SER A 11 -17.56 24.44 20.04
CA SER A 11 -16.93 24.56 21.37
C SER A 11 -15.87 23.50 21.63
N ASP A 12 -15.99 22.35 20.95
CA ASP A 12 -15.17 21.16 21.16
C ASP A 12 -14.03 21.12 20.12
N SER A 13 -13.96 22.09 19.20
CA SER A 13 -12.86 22.19 18.23
C SER A 13 -11.51 22.54 18.85
N ASP A 14 -11.51 23.01 20.11
CA ASP A 14 -10.31 23.27 20.90
C ASP A 14 -9.96 22.10 21.85
N ASP A 15 -10.78 21.03 21.91
CA ASP A 15 -10.47 19.84 22.70
C ASP A 15 -9.36 19.04 22.01
N GLN A 16 -8.14 19.27 22.47
CA GLN A 16 -6.98 18.46 22.10
C GLN A 16 -7.26 17.00 22.46
N PHE A 17 -7.11 16.08 21.51
CA PHE A 17 -6.92 14.67 21.80
C PHE A 17 -5.80 14.55 22.85
N GLU A 18 -6.05 13.82 23.94
CA GLU A 18 -5.16 13.67 25.10
C GLU A 18 -3.67 13.71 24.73
N ASP A 19 -2.95 14.67 25.33
CA ASP A 19 -1.50 14.87 25.21
C ASP A 19 -0.72 13.54 25.27
N ILE A 20 -0.06 13.17 24.18
CA ILE A 20 1.02 12.20 24.22
C ILE A 20 2.18 12.89 24.98
N PRO A 21 2.66 12.33 26.11
CA PRO A 21 3.64 13.02 26.95
C PRO A 21 4.93 13.35 26.18
N GLU A 22 5.41 14.60 26.31
CA GLU A 22 6.58 15.23 25.66
C GLU A 22 7.94 14.49 25.80
N SER A 23 7.97 13.29 26.37
CA SER A 23 9.22 12.54 26.62
C SER A 23 9.59 11.51 25.53
N GLU A 24 8.80 11.36 24.46
CA GLU A 24 9.14 10.49 23.32
C GLU A 24 8.95 11.19 21.96
N GLY A 25 9.90 12.04 21.56
CA GLY A 25 9.96 12.61 20.20
C GLY A 25 11.06 13.66 20.02
N PHE A 26 11.66 13.73 18.83
CA PHE A 26 12.64 14.76 18.48
C PHE A 26 11.94 16.10 18.21
N ALA A 27 12.56 17.20 18.66
CA ALA A 27 11.99 18.55 18.60
C ALA A 27 11.76 19.11 17.17
N GLU A 28 12.35 18.49 16.14
CA GLU A 28 12.40 19.04 14.78
C GLU A 28 11.25 18.57 13.86
N GLU A 29 10.44 17.56 14.25
CA GLU A 29 9.27 17.11 13.47
C GLU A 29 7.92 17.70 13.94
N SER A 30 7.91 18.58 14.95
CA SER A 30 6.67 19.15 15.51
C SER A 30 6.36 20.60 15.08
N ALA A 31 7.18 21.18 14.19
CA ALA A 31 7.14 22.61 13.93
C ALA A 31 6.35 23.03 12.66
N GLU A 32 6.07 22.14 11.71
CA GLU A 32 5.49 22.54 10.41
C GLU A 32 3.97 22.43 10.28
N GLU A 33 3.24 21.96 11.30
CA GLU A 33 1.77 21.94 11.27
C GLU A 33 1.07 22.39 12.55
N ARG A 34 1.70 23.25 13.35
CA ARG A 34 0.95 24.07 14.31
C ARG A 34 0.37 25.28 13.59
N VAL A 35 -0.58 25.03 12.68
CA VAL A 35 -1.55 26.07 12.29
C VAL A 35 -2.22 26.48 13.59
N ALA A 36 -1.99 27.72 14.05
CA ALA A 36 -2.69 28.27 15.20
C ALA A 36 -4.18 27.93 15.05
N ALA A 37 -4.78 27.30 16.06
CA ALA A 37 -6.19 26.91 16.06
C ALA A 37 -7.04 28.13 15.68
N LYS A 38 -7.38 28.23 14.39
CA LYS A 38 -8.31 29.24 13.90
C LYS A 38 -9.67 28.68 14.25
N LYS A 39 -10.44 29.44 15.03
CA LYS A 39 -11.83 29.12 15.38
C LYS A 39 -12.56 28.59 14.15
N ALA A 40 -12.88 27.29 14.15
CA ALA A 40 -13.50 26.64 13.01
C ALA A 40 -14.98 27.06 13.00
N TYR A 41 -15.39 27.78 11.95
CA TYR A 41 -16.77 28.18 11.80
C TYR A 41 -17.58 27.10 11.08
N PHE A 42 -18.78 26.80 11.56
CA PHE A 42 -19.72 25.91 10.88
C PHE A 42 -20.04 26.44 9.48
N PRO A 43 -20.00 25.58 8.44
CA PRO A 43 -20.37 25.99 7.10
C PRO A 43 -21.85 26.39 7.05
N SER A 44 -22.13 27.56 6.47
CA SER A 44 -23.50 28.07 6.28
C SER A 44 -24.06 27.81 4.88
N SER A 45 -23.26 27.18 4.02
CA SER A 45 -23.64 26.84 2.66
C SER A 45 -22.88 25.62 2.15
N MET A 46 -23.50 24.88 1.24
CA MET A 46 -22.86 23.85 0.42
C MET A 46 -23.47 23.91 -0.98
N GLY A 47 -22.78 23.38 -1.99
CA GLY A 47 -23.31 23.40 -3.34
C GLY A 47 -22.43 22.67 -4.34
N LEU A 48 -22.77 22.86 -5.62
CA LEU A 48 -21.96 22.37 -6.73
C LEU A 48 -21.98 23.34 -7.91
N SER A 49 -20.95 23.25 -8.75
CA SER A 49 -20.85 23.96 -10.03
C SER A 49 -20.79 22.95 -11.18
N THR A 50 -21.54 23.21 -12.25
CA THR A 50 -21.66 22.35 -13.43
C THR A 50 -21.76 23.19 -14.72
N LEU A 51 -21.74 22.51 -15.86
CA LEU A 51 -21.97 23.08 -17.18
C LEU A 51 -23.28 22.55 -17.76
N VAL A 52 -24.08 23.45 -18.33
CA VAL A 52 -25.35 23.15 -18.98
C VAL A 52 -25.31 23.59 -20.45
N SER A 53 -25.96 22.82 -21.32
CA SER A 53 -26.05 23.12 -22.74
C SER A 53 -26.87 24.39 -23.00
N ALA A 54 -26.78 24.96 -24.20
CA ALA A 54 -27.61 26.10 -24.60
C ALA A 54 -29.12 25.78 -24.58
N ASP A 55 -29.48 24.52 -24.87
CA ASP A 55 -30.88 24.06 -24.94
C ASP A 55 -31.54 23.89 -23.56
N ALA A 56 -30.74 23.78 -22.50
CA ALA A 56 -31.24 23.64 -21.13
C ALA A 56 -32.00 24.90 -20.67
N SER A 57 -33.31 24.83 -20.57
CA SER A 57 -34.16 25.97 -20.15
C SER A 57 -34.64 25.88 -18.70
N VAL A 58 -34.84 24.67 -18.20
CA VAL A 58 -35.36 24.40 -16.86
C VAL A 58 -34.51 23.32 -16.18
N LEU A 59 -34.25 23.52 -14.89
CA LEU A 59 -33.58 22.56 -14.04
C LEU A 59 -34.41 22.29 -12.79
N ALA A 60 -34.68 21.02 -12.51
CA ALA A 60 -35.34 20.59 -11.29
C ALA A 60 -34.29 20.35 -10.20
N ALA A 61 -34.26 21.22 -9.19
CA ALA A 61 -33.45 21.02 -7.99
C ALA A 61 -34.28 20.36 -6.89
N THR A 62 -33.72 19.40 -6.18
CA THR A 62 -34.32 18.81 -4.99
C THR A 62 -33.36 19.02 -3.83
N VAL A 63 -33.83 19.72 -2.79
CA VAL A 63 -33.05 19.97 -1.57
C VAL A 63 -33.58 19.04 -0.48
N ARG A 64 -32.70 18.19 0.07
CA ARG A 64 -33.00 17.31 1.21
C ARG A 64 -32.19 17.73 2.42
N TRP A 65 -32.74 17.58 3.62
CA TRP A 65 -32.04 17.85 4.88
C TRP A 65 -32.70 17.11 6.04
N GLY A 66 -32.02 17.06 7.18
CA GLY A 66 -32.59 16.62 8.45
C GLY A 66 -32.84 17.81 9.37
N ASP A 67 -34.07 17.92 9.88
CA ASP A 67 -34.35 18.75 11.06
C ASP A 67 -34.28 17.88 12.31
N TYR A 68 -33.72 18.42 13.39
CA TYR A 68 -33.74 17.76 14.69
C TYR A 68 -34.63 18.53 15.65
N SER A 69 -35.40 17.80 16.44
CA SER A 69 -36.21 18.37 17.53
C SER A 69 -36.08 17.50 18.77
N LEU A 70 -36.09 18.13 19.94
CA LEU A 70 -36.12 17.43 21.22
C LEU A 70 -37.52 16.85 21.44
N THR A 71 -37.59 15.55 21.71
CA THR A 71 -38.85 14.84 22.02
C THR A 71 -38.70 14.04 23.30
N GLU A 72 -39.77 13.90 24.08
CA GLU A 72 -39.76 13.11 25.30
C GLU A 72 -40.03 11.64 24.96
N HIS A 73 -39.09 10.76 25.29
CA HIS A 73 -39.26 9.32 25.16
C HIS A 73 -39.44 8.70 26.54
N GLN A 74 -40.51 7.93 26.74
CA GLN A 74 -40.71 7.18 27.97
C GLN A 74 -39.75 5.98 28.01
N ILE A 75 -39.07 5.81 29.14
CA ILE A 75 -38.35 4.57 29.48
C ILE A 75 -39.24 3.71 30.39
N ASP A 76 -38.96 2.40 30.43
CA ASP A 76 -39.77 1.40 31.15
C ASP A 76 -39.95 1.68 32.66
N ASP A 77 -39.11 2.53 33.26
CA ASP A 77 -39.18 2.95 34.67
C ASP A 77 -40.10 4.18 34.92
N GLY A 78 -40.79 4.67 33.90
CA GLY A 78 -41.82 5.72 34.00
C GLY A 78 -41.32 7.17 33.90
N ASP A 79 -40.01 7.38 33.89
CA ASP A 79 -39.41 8.69 33.63
C ASP A 79 -39.36 9.00 32.11
N ALA A 80 -39.54 10.27 31.75
CA ALA A 80 -39.40 10.74 30.37
C ALA A 80 -38.01 11.34 30.17
N VAL A 81 -37.27 10.84 29.19
CA VAL A 81 -35.93 11.37 28.86
C VAL A 81 -36.02 12.16 27.56
N PRO A 82 -35.41 13.37 27.50
CA PRO A 82 -35.31 14.11 26.26
C PRO A 82 -34.39 13.37 25.28
N VAL A 83 -34.92 13.05 24.10
CA VAL A 83 -34.21 12.41 23.00
C VAL A 83 -34.35 13.27 21.76
N TRP A 84 -33.22 13.50 21.08
CA TRP A 84 -33.18 14.16 19.78
C TRP A 84 -33.75 13.25 18.69
N GLN A 85 -34.80 13.70 18.03
CA GLN A 85 -35.42 12.98 16.92
C GLN A 85 -35.15 13.69 15.59
N ARG A 86 -34.63 12.93 14.62
CA ARG A 86 -34.41 13.41 13.24
C ARG A 86 -35.69 13.29 12.41
N THR A 87 -36.09 14.38 11.77
CA THR A 87 -37.14 14.40 10.74
C THR A 87 -36.50 14.64 9.37
N PRO A 88 -36.51 13.65 8.45
CA PRO A 88 -36.06 13.87 7.08
C PRO A 88 -37.02 14.82 6.35
N ARG A 89 -36.46 15.75 5.60
CA ARG A 89 -37.18 16.73 4.78
C ARG A 89 -36.67 16.68 3.35
N GLU A 90 -37.57 16.99 2.43
CA GLU A 90 -37.28 17.13 1.01
C GLU A 90 -38.16 18.25 0.44
N SER A 91 -37.61 19.05 -0.47
CA SER A 91 -38.38 20.05 -1.19
C SER A 91 -37.85 20.27 -2.61
N PRO A 92 -38.73 20.20 -3.64
CA PRO A 92 -38.36 20.54 -5.00
C PRO A 92 -38.36 22.06 -5.20
N VAL A 93 -37.42 22.54 -6.01
CA VAL A 93 -37.27 23.93 -6.44
C VAL A 93 -36.98 23.92 -7.95
N GLU A 94 -37.81 24.61 -8.72
CA GLU A 94 -37.59 24.75 -10.17
C GLU A 94 -36.70 25.97 -10.43
N ILE A 95 -35.65 25.79 -11.24
CA ILE A 95 -34.70 26.83 -11.63
C ILE A 95 -34.88 27.10 -13.13
N GLN A 96 -35.19 28.34 -13.46
CA GLN A 96 -35.30 28.83 -14.84
C GLN A 96 -33.94 29.35 -15.32
N LEU A 97 -33.39 28.72 -16.35
CA LEU A 97 -32.07 29.02 -16.92
C LEU A 97 -32.17 30.05 -18.06
N GLY A 98 -31.10 30.77 -18.35
CA GLY A 98 -31.01 31.73 -19.47
C GLY A 98 -31.77 33.05 -19.25
N THR A 99 -32.34 33.27 -18.06
CA THR A 99 -33.17 34.44 -17.80
C THR A 99 -32.39 35.65 -17.29
N ARG A 100 -31.28 35.44 -16.57
CA ARG A 100 -30.48 36.51 -15.91
C ARG A 100 -28.99 36.15 -15.80
N PRO A 101 -28.26 36.03 -16.93
CA PRO A 101 -26.83 35.73 -16.89
C PRO A 101 -26.06 36.76 -16.06
N GLY A 102 -25.09 36.29 -15.27
CA GLY A 102 -24.21 37.07 -14.42
C GLY A 102 -24.83 37.62 -13.13
N LYS A 103 -26.11 37.32 -12.83
CA LYS A 103 -26.79 37.79 -11.61
C LYS A 103 -27.16 36.63 -10.70
N LEU A 104 -26.93 36.82 -9.40
CA LEU A 104 -27.38 35.90 -8.36
C LEU A 104 -28.91 35.88 -8.31
N VAL A 105 -29.50 34.69 -8.38
CA VAL A 105 -30.94 34.46 -8.20
C VAL A 105 -31.15 33.60 -6.97
N ILE A 106 -31.99 34.08 -6.05
CA ILE A 106 -32.29 33.42 -4.76
C ILE A 106 -33.69 32.83 -4.83
N HIS A 107 -33.78 31.51 -4.62
CA HIS A 107 -35.03 30.78 -4.53
C HIS A 107 -35.26 30.35 -3.08
N LYS A 108 -36.45 30.58 -2.53
CA LYS A 108 -36.78 30.08 -1.18
C LYS A 108 -37.08 28.61 -1.27
N VAL A 109 -36.45 27.78 -0.43
CA VAL A 109 -36.78 26.35 -0.34
C VAL A 109 -38.08 26.20 0.47
N PRO A 110 -39.16 25.67 -0.13
CA PRO A 110 -40.44 25.54 0.56
C PRO A 110 -40.34 24.73 1.86
N HIS A 111 -41.09 25.13 2.89
CA HIS A 111 -41.19 24.42 4.18
C HIS A 111 -39.86 24.17 4.90
N SER A 112 -38.82 24.94 4.59
CA SER A 112 -37.47 24.77 5.11
C SER A 112 -37.11 25.67 6.29
N ASN A 113 -38.04 26.52 6.73
CA ASN A 113 -37.85 27.52 7.78
C ASN A 113 -36.71 28.52 7.54
N GLY A 114 -36.21 28.65 6.29
CA GLY A 114 -35.18 29.62 5.94
C GLY A 114 -34.00 29.07 5.13
N LEU A 115 -34.09 27.86 4.55
CA LEU A 115 -33.11 27.47 3.53
C LEU A 115 -33.42 28.19 2.21
N GLU A 116 -32.36 28.61 1.55
CA GLU A 116 -32.40 29.29 0.26
C GLU A 116 -31.52 28.53 -0.74
N LEU A 117 -31.91 28.54 -2.01
CA LEU A 117 -31.14 28.02 -3.11
C LEU A 117 -30.63 29.20 -3.95
N HIS A 118 -29.33 29.40 -3.92
CA HIS A 118 -28.62 30.49 -4.58
C HIS A 118 -28.06 29.98 -5.90
N THR A 119 -28.47 30.59 -7.01
CA THR A 119 -28.09 30.18 -8.36
C THR A 119 -27.36 31.31 -9.08
N LEU A 120 -26.24 30.99 -9.73
CA LEU A 120 -25.47 31.94 -10.52
C LEU A 120 -25.09 31.29 -11.86
N GLU A 121 -25.58 31.89 -12.93
CA GLU A 121 -25.32 31.47 -14.31
C GLU A 121 -24.32 32.42 -14.96
N ARG A 122 -23.35 31.89 -15.70
CA ARG A 122 -22.36 32.65 -16.48
C ARG A 122 -22.16 31.99 -17.84
N GLU A 123 -22.02 32.78 -18.88
CA GLU A 123 -21.55 32.26 -20.17
C GLU A 123 -20.10 31.79 -20.02
N VAL A 124 -19.81 30.61 -20.54
CA VAL A 124 -18.43 30.16 -20.69
C VAL A 124 -17.89 30.90 -21.91
N PRO A 125 -16.81 31.71 -21.77
CA PRO A 125 -16.20 32.33 -22.94
C PRO A 125 -15.86 31.24 -23.96
N ALA A 126 -16.12 31.49 -25.24
CA ALA A 126 -15.58 30.64 -26.29
C ALA A 126 -14.05 30.60 -26.12
N GLY A 127 -13.54 29.49 -25.57
CA GLY A 127 -12.11 29.25 -25.51
C GLY A 127 -11.58 28.97 -26.92
N ASP A 128 -10.25 28.82 -27.04
CA ASP A 128 -9.68 28.20 -28.24
C ASP A 128 -10.42 26.87 -28.51
N ASP A 129 -10.58 26.53 -29.80
CA ASP A 129 -11.36 25.37 -30.29
C ASP A 129 -10.98 24.02 -29.62
N ASP A 130 -9.85 23.99 -28.90
CA ASP A 130 -9.29 22.85 -28.19
C ASP A 130 -9.93 22.57 -26.81
N SER A 131 -10.78 23.47 -26.30
CA SER A 131 -11.41 23.26 -24.98
C SER A 131 -12.43 22.11 -24.95
N GLY A 132 -12.89 21.62 -26.10
CA GLY A 132 -13.89 20.54 -26.19
C GLY A 132 -15.28 20.91 -25.63
N ILE A 133 -15.50 22.16 -25.22
CA ILE A 133 -16.78 22.65 -24.71
C ILE A 133 -17.67 23.08 -25.89
N PRO A 134 -18.90 22.55 -26.01
CA PRO A 134 -19.83 22.99 -27.05
C PRO A 134 -20.09 24.51 -26.99
N PRO A 135 -20.31 25.16 -28.15
CA PRO A 135 -20.63 26.58 -28.19
C PRO A 135 -21.88 26.90 -27.36
N ASP A 136 -21.94 28.12 -26.83
CA ASP A 136 -23.05 28.61 -26.01
C ASP A 136 -23.31 27.82 -24.71
N THR A 137 -22.32 27.03 -24.26
CA THR A 137 -22.34 26.38 -22.94
C THR A 137 -22.33 27.42 -21.81
N ARG A 138 -23.11 27.14 -20.77
CA ARG A 138 -23.25 28.02 -19.60
C ARG A 138 -22.77 27.31 -18.34
N SER A 139 -22.01 28.03 -17.52
CA SER A 139 -21.62 27.57 -16.18
C SER A 139 -22.71 27.93 -15.18
N LEU A 140 -23.15 26.94 -14.41
CA LEU A 140 -24.17 27.07 -13.39
C LEU A 140 -23.59 26.66 -12.03
N SER A 141 -23.62 27.59 -11.08
CA SER A 141 -23.34 27.31 -9.67
C SER A 141 -24.62 27.34 -8.86
N VAL A 142 -24.86 26.29 -8.07
CA VAL A 142 -26.05 26.15 -7.23
C VAL A 142 -25.63 25.85 -5.79
N PHE A 143 -26.04 26.72 -4.86
CA PHE A 143 -25.70 26.63 -3.45
C PHE A 143 -26.95 26.57 -2.58
N VAL A 144 -27.02 25.60 -1.68
CA VAL A 144 -27.96 25.62 -0.56
C VAL A 144 -27.35 26.49 0.53
N VAL A 145 -28.05 27.54 0.93
CA VAL A 145 -27.62 28.50 1.95
C VAL A 145 -28.58 28.42 3.13
N ASN A 146 -28.03 28.24 4.34
CA ASN A 146 -28.81 28.30 5.57
C ASN A 146 -29.02 29.76 6.00
N ALA A 147 -30.20 30.30 5.70
CA ALA A 147 -30.65 31.62 6.14
C ALA A 147 -31.70 31.54 7.27
N ARG A 148 -31.75 30.42 8.01
CA ARG A 148 -32.60 30.28 9.22
C ARG A 148 -32.18 31.31 10.28
N ALA A 149 -33.16 31.79 11.03
CA ALA A 149 -32.88 32.64 12.18
C ALA A 149 -32.16 31.82 13.27
N PRO A 150 -31.09 32.35 13.88
CA PRO A 150 -30.39 31.66 14.95
C PRO A 150 -31.31 31.50 16.17
N SER A 151 -31.16 30.38 16.87
CA SER A 151 -31.86 30.08 18.11
C SER A 151 -30.83 30.02 19.25
N PRO A 152 -30.72 31.06 20.11
CA PRO A 152 -29.69 31.13 21.14
C PRO A 152 -29.76 29.99 22.16
N ASP A 153 -30.97 29.58 22.52
CA ASP A 153 -31.20 28.56 23.56
C ASP A 153 -31.11 27.13 23.03
N GLN A 154 -31.32 26.94 21.71
CA GLN A 154 -31.28 25.65 21.03
C GLN A 154 -30.70 25.84 19.62
N PRO A 155 -29.38 25.91 19.45
CA PRO A 155 -28.78 26.18 18.15
C PRO A 155 -29.10 25.09 17.10
N ASP A 156 -29.21 23.83 17.52
CA ASP A 156 -29.43 22.68 16.62
C ASP A 156 -30.73 22.78 15.81
N ILE A 157 -31.79 23.38 16.37
CA ILE A 157 -33.07 23.54 15.63
C ILE A 157 -32.95 24.55 14.47
N ALA A 158 -31.91 25.39 14.48
CA ALA A 158 -31.60 26.33 13.40
C ALA A 158 -30.64 25.75 12.35
N TYR A 159 -30.12 24.54 12.56
CA TYR A 159 -29.24 23.86 11.61
C TYR A 159 -30.03 23.03 10.60
N ALA A 160 -29.43 22.84 9.42
CA ALA A 160 -29.88 21.86 8.43
C ALA A 160 -28.84 20.74 8.39
N PHE A 161 -29.18 19.57 8.94
CA PHE A 161 -28.23 18.48 9.06
C PHE A 161 -28.18 17.64 7.80
N GLN A 162 -26.96 17.24 7.39
CA GLN A 162 -26.71 16.41 6.20
C GLN A 162 -27.50 16.90 4.98
N PRO A 163 -27.39 18.20 4.63
CA PRO A 163 -28.14 18.70 3.50
C PRO A 163 -27.61 18.04 2.23
N GLU A 164 -28.49 17.77 1.28
CA GLU A 164 -28.19 17.20 -0.03
C GLU A 164 -28.91 18.02 -1.09
N LEU A 165 -28.18 18.35 -2.15
CA LEU A 165 -28.70 19.00 -3.34
C LEU A 165 -28.61 18.01 -4.50
N GLU A 166 -29.74 17.73 -5.14
CA GLU A 166 -29.83 16.97 -6.38
C GLU A 166 -30.32 17.89 -7.50
N LEU A 167 -29.66 17.88 -8.65
CA LEU A 167 -30.06 18.63 -9.85
C LEU A 167 -30.41 17.64 -10.95
N ARG A 168 -31.57 17.83 -11.58
CA ARG A 168 -32.02 17.05 -12.74
C ARG A 168 -32.33 17.98 -13.91
N CYS A 169 -31.82 17.65 -15.09
CA CYS A 169 -32.12 18.34 -16.33
C CYS A 169 -32.65 17.35 -17.36
N GLU A 170 -33.54 17.80 -18.24
CA GLU A 170 -33.98 17.00 -19.39
C GLU A 170 -32.88 16.89 -20.45
N GLU A 171 -32.10 17.97 -20.60
CA GLU A 171 -30.90 17.97 -21.42
C GLU A 171 -29.71 17.44 -20.62
N PRO A 172 -28.77 16.71 -21.26
CA PRO A 172 -27.61 16.20 -20.56
C PRO A 172 -26.70 17.35 -20.10
N PHE A 173 -26.15 17.23 -18.89
CA PHE A 173 -25.08 18.10 -18.42
C PHE A 173 -23.87 17.97 -19.33
N VAL A 174 -23.18 19.09 -19.56
CA VAL A 174 -22.00 19.14 -20.40
C VAL A 174 -20.80 18.67 -19.56
N PRO A 175 -19.99 17.72 -20.07
CA PRO A 175 -18.78 17.32 -19.37
C PRO A 175 -17.83 18.51 -19.26
N ARG A 176 -17.23 18.65 -18.09
CA ARG A 176 -16.20 19.65 -17.85
C ARG A 176 -14.89 19.09 -18.40
N PRO A 177 -14.18 19.86 -19.24
CA PRO A 177 -12.81 19.52 -19.56
C PRO A 177 -12.03 19.53 -18.25
N ASP A 178 -11.16 18.55 -18.07
CA ASP A 178 -10.14 18.63 -17.03
C ASP A 178 -8.95 19.39 -17.61
N PRO A 179 -8.73 20.66 -17.22
CA PRO A 179 -7.57 21.41 -17.71
C PRO A 179 -6.27 20.98 -17.02
N ARG A 180 -6.31 20.07 -16.02
CA ARG A 180 -5.09 19.55 -15.39
C ARG A 180 -4.30 18.77 -16.45
N GLY A 181 -3.06 19.17 -16.69
CA GLY A 181 -2.17 18.52 -17.66
C GLY A 181 -2.22 19.09 -19.08
N THR A 182 -3.29 19.77 -19.52
CA THR A 182 -3.34 20.36 -20.86
C THR A 182 -2.35 21.53 -20.96
N GLY A 183 -1.24 21.34 -21.68
CA GLY A 183 -0.15 22.30 -21.77
C GLY A 183 0.73 22.37 -20.51
N SER A 184 0.64 21.41 -19.59
CA SER A 184 1.54 21.31 -18.43
C SER A 184 2.92 20.83 -18.85
N GLU A 185 3.97 21.40 -18.26
CA GLU A 185 5.33 20.87 -18.39
C GLU A 185 5.59 19.70 -17.42
N ASP A 186 4.69 19.46 -16.46
CA ASP A 186 4.79 18.35 -15.50
C ASP A 186 4.41 17.01 -16.15
N TRP A 187 5.31 16.03 -16.04
CA TRP A 187 5.14 14.72 -16.68
C TRP A 187 3.97 13.92 -16.10
N ASP A 188 3.77 13.97 -14.78
CA ASP A 188 2.72 13.20 -14.13
C ASP A 188 1.33 13.75 -14.48
N GLU A 189 1.19 15.08 -14.57
CA GLU A 189 -0.04 15.71 -15.06
C GLU A 189 -0.34 15.34 -16.53
N ARG A 190 0.66 15.29 -17.40
CA ARG A 190 0.50 14.88 -18.81
C ARG A 190 0.06 13.41 -18.93
N VAL A 191 0.63 12.52 -18.13
CA VAL A 191 0.23 11.11 -18.10
C VAL A 191 -1.19 10.95 -17.54
N ALA A 192 -1.55 11.72 -16.50
CA ALA A 192 -2.89 11.72 -15.93
C ALA A 192 -3.94 12.18 -16.95
N ASP A 193 -3.68 13.26 -17.70
CA ASP A 193 -4.57 13.74 -18.78
C ASP A 193 -4.88 12.63 -19.81
N LEU A 194 -3.87 11.85 -20.20
CA LEU A 194 -4.06 10.70 -21.10
C LEU A 194 -4.88 9.58 -20.43
N HIS A 195 -4.55 9.19 -19.19
CA HIS A 195 -5.24 8.10 -18.49
C HIS A 195 -6.72 8.38 -18.21
N TYR A 196 -7.08 9.63 -17.94
CA TYR A 196 -8.44 10.03 -17.58
C TYR A 196 -9.21 10.66 -18.75
N THR A 197 -8.71 10.54 -19.98
CA THR A 197 -9.36 11.10 -21.18
C THR A 197 -10.83 10.63 -21.33
N ASP A 198 -11.13 9.38 -20.99
CA ASP A 198 -12.49 8.81 -21.08
C ASP A 198 -13.29 8.93 -19.76
N THR A 199 -12.80 9.68 -18.77
CA THR A 199 -13.43 9.85 -17.45
C THR A 199 -13.84 11.31 -17.21
N PRO A 200 -14.93 11.78 -17.85
CA PRO A 200 -15.35 13.17 -17.73
C PRO A 200 -15.89 13.52 -16.34
N GLU A 201 -15.52 14.70 -15.84
CA GLU A 201 -16.13 15.31 -14.65
C GLU A 201 -17.35 16.13 -15.04
N TYR A 202 -18.48 16.01 -14.33
CA TYR A 202 -19.69 16.80 -14.65
C TYR A 202 -19.98 17.91 -13.64
N ALA A 203 -19.42 17.81 -12.43
CA ALA A 203 -19.62 18.81 -11.39
C ALA A 203 -18.45 18.88 -10.41
N THR A 204 -18.22 20.05 -9.83
CA THR A 204 -17.34 20.23 -8.68
C THR A 204 -18.18 20.61 -7.48
N GLY A 205 -18.02 19.89 -6.38
CA GLY A 205 -18.69 20.22 -5.12
C GLY A 205 -17.94 21.32 -4.35
N HIS A 206 -18.69 22.13 -3.59
CA HIS A 206 -18.17 23.23 -2.79
C HIS A 206 -18.57 23.03 -1.32
N GLY A 207 -17.59 22.77 -0.46
CA GLY A 207 -17.82 22.37 0.93
C GLY A 207 -18.45 20.98 1.09
N VAL A 208 -18.57 20.23 0.00
CA VAL A 208 -19.12 18.87 -0.12
C VAL A 208 -18.58 18.24 -1.41
N SER A 209 -18.59 16.91 -1.55
CA SER A 209 -18.25 16.26 -2.83
C SER A 209 -19.41 16.36 -3.83
N ALA A 210 -19.13 16.16 -5.11
CA ALA A 210 -20.15 15.98 -6.15
C ALA A 210 -20.16 14.52 -6.63
N ASP A 211 -21.32 14.07 -7.09
CA ASP A 211 -21.58 12.71 -7.57
C ASP A 211 -22.62 12.76 -8.70
N TRP A 212 -22.61 11.80 -9.60
CA TRP A 212 -23.48 11.76 -10.78
C TRP A 212 -23.64 10.35 -11.33
N ASP A 213 -24.73 10.12 -12.07
CA ASP A 213 -24.95 8.86 -12.80
C ASP A 213 -24.91 9.11 -14.30
N LEU A 214 -24.35 8.14 -15.04
CA LEU A 214 -24.37 8.11 -16.49
C LEU A 214 -25.43 7.13 -17.00
N TYR A 215 -26.26 7.59 -17.93
CA TYR A 215 -27.23 6.78 -18.66
C TYR A 215 -26.86 6.84 -20.15
N ASP A 216 -26.46 5.70 -20.72
CA ASP A 216 -25.92 5.61 -22.09
C ASP A 216 -24.82 6.67 -22.36
N GLY A 217 -23.86 6.79 -21.42
CA GLY A 217 -22.73 7.73 -21.51
C GLY A 217 -23.08 9.21 -21.25
N ARG A 218 -24.33 9.54 -20.89
CA ARG A 218 -24.78 10.92 -20.67
C ARG A 218 -25.24 11.16 -19.24
N CYS A 219 -24.92 12.33 -18.69
CA CYS A 219 -25.29 12.72 -17.33
C CYS A 219 -26.57 13.56 -17.32
N PHE A 220 -27.60 13.14 -16.59
CA PHE A 220 -28.86 13.90 -16.41
C PHE A 220 -29.13 14.28 -14.95
N VAL A 221 -28.35 13.73 -14.02
CA VAL A 221 -28.55 13.91 -12.58
C VAL A 221 -27.20 14.15 -11.91
N LEU A 222 -27.12 15.25 -11.17
CA LEU A 222 -25.99 15.59 -10.31
C LEU A 222 -26.45 15.64 -8.87
N ARG A 223 -25.57 15.29 -7.93
CA ARG A 223 -25.87 15.39 -6.51
C ARG A 223 -24.65 15.76 -5.68
N THR A 224 -24.87 16.41 -4.55
CA THR A 224 -23.84 16.60 -3.52
C THR A 224 -23.74 15.36 -2.63
N ARG A 225 -22.53 15.01 -2.17
CA ARG A 225 -22.32 13.84 -1.31
C ARG A 225 -21.26 14.12 -0.23
N TRP A 226 -21.63 13.95 1.04
CA TRP A 226 -20.73 14.20 2.18
C TRP A 226 -19.69 13.10 2.37
N ILE A 227 -20.11 11.84 2.20
CA ILE A 227 -19.25 10.67 2.28
C ILE A 227 -19.34 9.99 0.91
N PRO A 228 -18.50 10.38 -0.06
CA PRO A 228 -18.49 9.74 -1.37
C PRO A 228 -18.18 8.25 -1.21
N ARG A 229 -18.80 7.46 -2.08
CA ARG A 229 -18.58 6.01 -2.18
C ARG A 229 -18.44 5.70 -3.65
N ALA A 230 -17.41 4.93 -3.98
CA ALA A 230 -17.19 4.41 -5.32
C ALA A 230 -17.00 2.90 -5.21
N GLU A 231 -17.52 2.17 -6.18
CA GLU A 231 -17.14 0.78 -6.38
C GLU A 231 -15.85 0.77 -7.20
N VAL A 232 -14.79 0.18 -6.65
CA VAL A 232 -13.53 0.01 -7.37
C VAL A 232 -13.54 -1.37 -7.96
N GLU A 233 -13.50 -1.46 -9.28
CA GLU A 233 -13.43 -2.75 -9.97
C GLU A 233 -12.16 -3.49 -9.58
N LYS A 234 -12.30 -4.80 -9.34
CA LYS A 234 -11.15 -5.65 -9.06
C LYS A 234 -10.42 -5.92 -10.36
N THR A 235 -9.14 -5.57 -10.42
CA THR A 235 -8.29 -5.97 -11.56
C THR A 235 -8.11 -7.49 -11.58
N GLU A 236 -8.60 -8.11 -12.64
CA GLU A 236 -8.36 -9.52 -12.95
C GLU A 236 -7.28 -9.65 -14.03
N THR A 237 -6.35 -10.58 -13.84
CA THR A 237 -5.27 -10.81 -14.79
C THR A 237 -5.70 -11.83 -15.82
N ALA A 238 -5.57 -11.49 -17.10
CA ALA A 238 -5.85 -12.43 -18.18
C ALA A 238 -4.73 -13.48 -18.31
N PRO A 239 -5.06 -14.76 -18.63
CA PRO A 239 -4.06 -15.72 -19.04
C PRO A 239 -3.47 -15.31 -20.39
N ILE A 240 -2.15 -15.41 -20.54
CA ILE A 240 -1.46 -15.12 -21.79
C ILE A 240 -1.23 -16.43 -22.53
N ALA A 241 -1.80 -16.55 -23.73
CA ALA A 241 -1.76 -17.78 -24.50
C ALA A 241 -0.31 -18.19 -24.82
N GLY A 242 0.05 -19.43 -24.47
CA GLY A 242 1.37 -20.01 -24.72
C GLY A 242 2.39 -19.81 -23.61
N VAL A 243 2.10 -18.97 -22.60
CA VAL A 243 3.00 -18.74 -21.47
C VAL A 243 2.76 -19.80 -20.40
N GLU A 244 3.84 -20.44 -19.93
CA GLU A 244 3.76 -21.31 -18.76
C GLU A 244 3.74 -20.47 -17.47
N LEU A 245 2.64 -20.54 -16.74
CA LEU A 245 2.43 -19.80 -15.49
C LEU A 245 2.46 -20.70 -14.26
N SER A 246 2.42 -22.02 -14.41
CA SER A 246 2.48 -22.98 -13.29
C SER A 246 3.83 -22.92 -12.60
N MET A 247 3.85 -22.51 -11.34
CA MET A 247 5.06 -22.50 -10.52
C MET A 247 5.68 -23.91 -10.41
N SER A 248 4.86 -24.96 -10.50
CA SER A 248 5.38 -26.33 -10.46
C SER A 248 6.06 -26.74 -11.75
N ALA A 249 5.53 -26.33 -12.90
CA ALA A 249 6.16 -26.58 -14.20
C ALA A 249 7.45 -25.77 -14.34
N LEU A 250 7.40 -24.48 -14.00
CA LEU A 250 8.58 -23.59 -13.99
C LEU A 250 9.66 -24.10 -13.02
N GLY A 251 9.27 -24.61 -11.86
CA GLY A 251 10.17 -25.24 -10.88
C GLY A 251 10.85 -26.54 -11.34
N GLN A 252 10.45 -27.08 -12.50
CA GLN A 252 10.89 -28.35 -13.07
C GLN A 252 11.43 -28.23 -14.51
N LEU A 253 11.54 -27.01 -15.07
CA LEU A 253 12.09 -26.80 -16.41
C LEU A 253 13.43 -27.54 -16.54
N PRO A 254 13.70 -28.35 -17.57
CA PRO A 254 14.91 -29.17 -17.64
C PRO A 254 16.18 -28.39 -18.01
N ASP A 255 16.08 -27.39 -18.88
CA ASP A 255 17.21 -26.66 -19.47
C ASP A 255 16.76 -25.29 -20.02
N GLY A 256 17.71 -24.60 -20.66
CA GLY A 256 17.48 -23.29 -21.27
C GLY A 256 16.51 -23.34 -22.46
N GLU A 257 16.53 -24.40 -23.27
CA GLU A 257 15.62 -24.53 -24.43
C GLU A 257 14.15 -24.61 -23.97
N ALA A 258 13.88 -25.45 -22.95
CA ALA A 258 12.55 -25.52 -22.35
C ALA A 258 12.15 -24.22 -21.66
N THR A 259 13.12 -23.50 -21.08
CA THR A 259 12.88 -22.20 -20.45
C THR A 259 12.48 -21.15 -21.48
N GLN A 260 13.19 -21.09 -22.61
CA GLN A 260 12.87 -20.20 -23.71
C GLN A 260 11.47 -20.48 -24.24
N ALA A 261 11.17 -21.75 -24.53
CA ALA A 261 9.84 -22.15 -25.03
C ALA A 261 8.70 -21.81 -24.05
N ALA A 262 8.95 -21.91 -22.74
CA ALA A 262 7.97 -21.64 -21.69
C ALA A 262 7.68 -20.15 -21.48
N LEU A 263 8.69 -19.28 -21.69
CA LEU A 263 8.64 -17.87 -21.27
C LEU A 263 8.63 -16.87 -22.43
N SER A 264 9.22 -17.17 -23.59
CA SER A 264 9.25 -16.25 -24.74
C SER A 264 7.86 -15.75 -25.20
N PRO A 265 6.77 -16.57 -25.16
CA PRO A 265 5.45 -16.07 -25.51
C PRO A 265 4.97 -14.90 -24.65
N LEU A 266 5.54 -14.68 -23.46
CA LEU A 266 5.19 -13.54 -22.60
C LEU A 266 5.63 -12.22 -23.24
N VAL A 267 6.87 -12.16 -23.73
CA VAL A 267 7.39 -10.96 -24.38
C VAL A 267 6.81 -10.79 -25.79
N ASP A 268 6.62 -11.87 -26.53
CA ASP A 268 6.01 -11.81 -27.87
C ASP A 268 4.61 -11.18 -27.79
N ARG A 269 3.78 -11.62 -26.84
CA ARG A 269 2.43 -11.09 -26.64
C ARG A 269 2.42 -9.67 -26.09
N TYR A 270 3.43 -9.31 -25.31
CA TYR A 270 3.55 -7.93 -24.84
C TYR A 270 3.93 -6.99 -25.98
N ARG A 271 4.85 -7.39 -26.87
CA ARG A 271 5.20 -6.66 -28.09
C ARG A 271 4.02 -6.55 -29.06
N ASP A 272 3.24 -7.63 -29.24
CA ASP A 272 1.99 -7.58 -30.02
C ASP A 272 1.05 -6.49 -29.46
N TRP A 273 0.84 -6.46 -28.14
CA TRP A 273 -0.01 -5.45 -27.48
C TRP A 273 0.54 -4.03 -27.61
N ILE A 274 1.87 -3.84 -27.53
CA ILE A 274 2.50 -2.53 -27.76
C ILE A 274 2.25 -2.05 -29.19
N ALA A 275 2.36 -2.94 -30.18
CA ALA A 275 2.08 -2.63 -31.58
C ALA A 275 0.62 -2.24 -31.80
N ASP A 276 -0.33 -3.00 -31.23
CA ASP A 276 -1.76 -2.67 -31.28
C ASP A 276 -2.04 -1.28 -30.68
N LYS A 277 -1.40 -0.96 -29.54
CA LYS A 277 -1.56 0.36 -28.90
C LYS A 277 -0.97 1.50 -29.71
N ARG A 278 0.11 1.26 -30.47
CA ARG A 278 0.68 2.26 -31.38
C ARG A 278 -0.32 2.67 -32.47
N GLU A 279 -1.15 1.75 -32.97
CA GLU A 279 -2.20 2.07 -33.94
C GLU A 279 -3.30 2.97 -33.33
N GLU A 280 -3.63 2.79 -32.04
CA GLU A 280 -4.60 3.64 -31.34
C GLU A 280 -4.08 5.08 -31.11
N VAL A 281 -2.77 5.26 -30.95
CA VAL A 281 -2.15 6.57 -30.70
C VAL A 281 -2.26 7.51 -31.90
N GLU A 282 -2.34 6.99 -33.13
CA GLU A 282 -2.48 7.80 -34.35
C GLU A 282 -3.76 8.65 -34.35
N ALA A 283 -4.76 8.31 -33.53
CA ALA A 283 -6.02 9.03 -33.40
C ALA A 283 -6.01 10.15 -32.34
N LEU A 284 -4.92 10.33 -31.59
CA LEU A 284 -4.82 11.30 -30.49
C LEU A 284 -4.47 12.72 -30.97
N THR A 285 -4.80 13.73 -30.15
CA THR A 285 -4.35 15.11 -30.34
C THR A 285 -2.82 15.23 -30.17
N TYR A 286 -2.22 16.30 -30.71
CA TYR A 286 -0.76 16.46 -30.78
C TYR A 286 -0.07 16.35 -29.41
N ASP A 287 -0.59 16.98 -28.36
CA ASP A 287 0.04 16.98 -27.02
C ASP A 287 -0.07 15.61 -26.31
N ARG A 288 -1.20 14.91 -26.49
CA ARG A 288 -1.39 13.55 -25.95
C ARG A 288 -0.57 12.51 -26.71
N HIS A 289 -0.33 12.74 -28.01
CA HIS A 289 0.45 11.85 -28.85
C HIS A 289 1.91 11.74 -28.37
N GLU A 290 2.58 12.85 -28.02
CA GLU A 290 3.96 12.81 -27.50
C GLU A 290 4.07 12.02 -26.19
N THR A 291 3.11 12.25 -25.27
CA THR A 291 3.03 11.53 -24.00
C THR A 291 2.84 10.03 -24.24
N ALA A 292 1.91 9.66 -25.13
CA ALA A 292 1.64 8.27 -25.48
C ALA A 292 2.84 7.57 -26.13
N GLU A 293 3.55 8.23 -27.06
CA GLU A 293 4.76 7.68 -27.67
C GLU A 293 5.87 7.41 -26.65
N THR A 294 6.04 8.31 -25.67
CA THR A 294 7.00 8.12 -24.58
C THR A 294 6.63 6.91 -23.70
N LEU A 295 5.35 6.73 -23.38
CA LEU A 295 4.87 5.56 -22.64
C LEU A 295 5.07 4.25 -23.42
N LEU A 296 4.82 4.26 -24.73
CA LEU A 296 5.08 3.11 -25.60
C LEU A 296 6.58 2.80 -25.70
N GLN A 297 7.45 3.81 -25.76
CA GLN A 297 8.89 3.61 -25.71
C GLN A 297 9.33 2.97 -24.38
N ASN A 298 8.77 3.42 -23.25
CA ASN A 298 9.03 2.80 -21.95
C ASN A 298 8.53 1.34 -21.89
N ALA A 299 7.41 1.04 -22.53
CA ALA A 299 6.90 -0.33 -22.65
C ALA A 299 7.83 -1.23 -23.47
N GLU A 300 8.40 -0.74 -24.58
CA GLU A 300 9.42 -1.47 -25.36
C GLU A 300 10.69 -1.72 -24.55
N ILE A 301 11.17 -0.73 -23.79
CA ILE A 301 12.30 -0.92 -22.88
C ILE A 301 11.99 -2.02 -21.86
N ALA A 302 10.79 -2.05 -21.28
CA ALA A 302 10.38 -3.11 -20.37
C ALA A 302 10.33 -4.48 -21.06
N ALA A 303 9.83 -4.56 -22.31
CA ALA A 303 9.81 -5.78 -23.11
C ALA A 303 11.24 -6.32 -23.37
N ASP A 304 12.17 -5.45 -23.77
CA ASP A 304 13.58 -5.79 -23.96
C ASP A 304 14.22 -6.31 -22.66
N ARG A 305 13.92 -5.69 -21.52
CA ARG A 305 14.40 -6.12 -20.20
C ARG A 305 13.84 -7.48 -19.80
N ILE A 306 12.57 -7.77 -20.06
CA ILE A 306 11.97 -9.10 -19.85
C ILE A 306 12.67 -10.15 -20.71
N GLU A 307 12.91 -9.85 -21.99
CA GLU A 307 13.61 -10.75 -22.91
C GLU A 307 15.05 -11.04 -22.46
N ARG A 308 15.77 -10.02 -21.96
CA ARG A 308 17.08 -10.21 -21.32
C ARG A 308 16.98 -11.08 -20.07
N GLY A 309 15.95 -10.89 -19.23
CA GLY A 309 15.69 -11.73 -18.07
C GLY A 309 15.49 -13.20 -18.44
N ILE A 310 14.74 -13.48 -19.51
CA ILE A 310 14.60 -14.84 -20.05
C ILE A 310 15.96 -15.34 -20.54
N SER A 311 16.73 -14.51 -21.26
CA SER A 311 18.05 -14.86 -21.76
C SER A 311 19.05 -15.22 -20.65
N VAL A 312 18.97 -14.55 -19.49
CA VAL A 312 19.76 -14.92 -18.30
C VAL A 312 19.44 -16.35 -17.87
N LEU A 313 18.15 -16.70 -17.77
CA LEU A 313 17.74 -18.06 -17.39
C LEU A 313 18.12 -19.12 -18.43
N VAL A 314 18.14 -18.76 -19.72
CA VAL A 314 18.53 -19.69 -20.80
C VAL A 314 20.02 -20.00 -20.76
N ASN A 315 20.85 -19.00 -20.48
CA ASN A 315 22.30 -19.08 -20.66
C ASN A 315 23.10 -19.32 -19.37
N ASP A 316 22.55 -18.99 -18.20
CA ASP A 316 23.19 -19.17 -16.88
C ASP A 316 22.51 -20.33 -16.11
N PRO A 317 23.20 -21.49 -15.96
CA PRO A 317 22.67 -22.63 -15.21
C PRO A 317 22.37 -22.34 -13.74
N ASP A 318 23.14 -21.46 -13.08
CA ASP A 318 22.93 -21.10 -11.68
C ASP A 318 21.71 -20.19 -11.55
N ALA A 319 21.52 -19.25 -12.50
CA ALA A 319 20.30 -18.45 -12.56
C ALA A 319 19.06 -19.32 -12.79
N LEU A 320 19.14 -20.30 -13.70
CA LEU A 320 18.04 -21.23 -13.93
C LEU A 320 17.73 -22.08 -12.69
N ASP A 321 18.75 -22.57 -11.97
CA ASP A 321 18.54 -23.32 -10.72
C ASP A 321 17.93 -22.45 -9.61
N ALA A 322 18.40 -21.21 -9.47
CA ALA A 322 17.80 -20.23 -8.55
C ALA A 322 16.33 -19.94 -8.90
N PHE A 323 16.00 -19.80 -10.18
CA PHE A 323 14.62 -19.61 -10.65
C PHE A 323 13.74 -20.81 -10.33
N ARG A 324 14.24 -22.03 -10.55
CA ARG A 324 13.51 -23.25 -10.17
C ARG A 324 13.28 -23.32 -8.66
N ALA A 325 14.29 -23.00 -7.86
CA ALA A 325 14.20 -22.98 -6.40
C ALA A 325 13.17 -21.96 -5.90
N ALA A 326 13.19 -20.74 -6.47
CA ALA A 326 12.21 -19.69 -6.17
C ALA A 326 10.78 -20.13 -6.46
N ASN A 327 10.55 -20.72 -7.65
CA ASN A 327 9.25 -21.25 -8.05
C ASN A 327 8.76 -22.35 -7.11
N ARG A 328 9.62 -23.31 -6.74
CA ARG A 328 9.24 -24.38 -5.78
C ARG A 328 8.94 -23.82 -4.39
N ALA A 329 9.74 -22.88 -3.91
CA ALA A 329 9.57 -22.27 -2.60
C ALA A 329 8.25 -21.51 -2.50
N VAL A 330 7.97 -20.60 -3.43
CA VAL A 330 6.71 -19.84 -3.47
C VAL A 330 5.50 -20.78 -3.62
N ALA A 331 5.60 -21.79 -4.50
CA ALA A 331 4.54 -22.79 -4.65
C ALA A 331 4.26 -23.56 -3.35
N ALA A 332 5.29 -23.95 -2.62
CA ALA A 332 5.15 -24.66 -1.34
C ALA A 332 4.47 -23.78 -0.29
N THR A 333 4.86 -22.50 -0.19
CA THR A 333 4.21 -21.54 0.71
C THR A 333 2.73 -21.34 0.37
N LEU A 334 2.38 -21.17 -0.92
CA LEU A 334 0.99 -20.97 -1.34
C LEU A 334 0.13 -22.22 -1.12
N ARG A 335 0.65 -23.41 -1.40
CA ARG A 335 -0.01 -24.70 -1.08
C ARG A 335 -0.33 -24.82 0.40
N ARG A 336 0.62 -24.43 1.23
CA ARG A 336 0.50 -24.62 2.68
C ARG A 336 -0.40 -23.57 3.32
N ARG A 337 -0.30 -22.30 2.90
CA ARG A 337 -1.04 -21.18 3.49
C ARG A 337 -2.45 -21.03 2.94
N LEU A 338 -2.63 -21.25 1.64
CA LEU A 338 -3.89 -21.00 0.93
C LEU A 338 -4.54 -22.29 0.40
N GLU A 339 -3.96 -23.46 0.67
CA GLU A 339 -4.46 -24.76 0.21
C GLU A 339 -4.63 -24.87 -1.32
N ILE A 340 -3.85 -24.09 -2.07
CA ILE A 340 -3.87 -24.09 -3.54
C ILE A 340 -3.00 -25.23 -4.05
N ASN A 341 -3.61 -26.27 -4.61
CA ASN A 341 -2.87 -27.46 -5.10
C ASN A 341 -1.86 -27.14 -6.21
N ASN A 342 -2.27 -26.33 -7.20
CA ASN A 342 -1.47 -25.97 -8.37
C ASN A 342 -1.37 -24.45 -8.48
N PRO A 343 -0.49 -23.81 -7.69
CA PRO A 343 -0.33 -22.37 -7.75
C PRO A 343 0.36 -21.98 -9.06
N GLY A 344 -0.14 -20.91 -9.67
CA GLY A 344 0.42 -20.30 -10.85
C GLY A 344 0.64 -18.80 -10.63
N TRP A 345 1.61 -18.25 -11.35
CA TRP A 345 1.83 -16.82 -11.41
C TRP A 345 0.70 -16.14 -12.16
N ARG A 346 0.38 -14.92 -11.74
CA ARG A 346 -0.25 -13.95 -12.63
C ARG A 346 0.84 -13.41 -13.56
N ALA A 347 0.50 -13.16 -14.82
CA ALA A 347 1.49 -12.78 -15.83
C ALA A 347 2.38 -11.59 -15.41
N PHE A 348 1.80 -10.55 -14.81
CA PHE A 348 2.56 -9.39 -14.33
C PHE A 348 3.55 -9.74 -13.21
N GLN A 349 3.25 -10.74 -12.36
CA GLN A 349 4.15 -11.15 -11.28
C GLN A 349 5.41 -11.79 -11.86
N LEU A 350 5.22 -12.66 -12.86
CA LEU A 350 6.31 -13.30 -13.58
C LEU A 350 7.10 -12.29 -14.42
N ALA A 351 6.42 -11.37 -15.13
CA ALA A 351 7.06 -10.29 -15.86
C ALA A 351 7.92 -9.40 -14.95
N PHE A 352 7.40 -9.04 -13.77
CA PHE A 352 8.14 -8.26 -12.77
C PHE A 352 9.36 -9.00 -12.24
N MET A 353 9.29 -10.31 -12.03
CA MET A 353 10.50 -11.08 -11.72
C MET A 353 11.51 -11.01 -12.87
N LEU A 354 11.08 -11.29 -14.10
CA LEU A 354 11.94 -11.35 -15.29
C LEU A 354 12.64 -10.03 -15.59
N VAL A 355 11.94 -8.90 -15.49
CA VAL A 355 12.51 -7.56 -15.76
C VAL A 355 13.67 -7.23 -14.81
N ASN A 356 13.67 -7.80 -13.59
CA ASN A 356 14.70 -7.56 -12.57
C ASN A 356 15.87 -8.55 -12.64
N LEU A 357 15.74 -9.69 -13.33
CA LEU A 357 16.77 -10.74 -13.28
C LEU A 357 18.15 -10.30 -13.80
N PRO A 358 18.28 -9.51 -14.89
CA PRO A 358 19.59 -9.09 -15.38
C PRO A 358 20.40 -8.33 -14.31
N GLY A 359 19.82 -7.29 -13.71
CA GLY A 359 20.46 -6.49 -12.66
C GLY A 359 20.69 -7.25 -11.34
N VAL A 360 19.92 -8.31 -11.06
CA VAL A 360 20.19 -9.19 -9.90
C VAL A 360 21.30 -10.20 -10.22
N ALA A 361 21.34 -10.71 -11.45
CA ALA A 361 22.27 -11.74 -11.86
C ALA A 361 23.62 -11.19 -12.33
N ASP A 362 23.78 -9.90 -12.60
CA ASP A 362 25.09 -9.33 -12.91
C ASP A 362 25.25 -7.94 -12.28
N PRO A 363 26.17 -7.77 -11.30
CA PRO A 363 26.47 -6.46 -10.72
C PRO A 363 26.98 -5.42 -11.73
N GLY A 364 27.42 -5.85 -12.91
CA GLY A 364 27.84 -4.97 -14.01
C GLY A 364 26.73 -4.65 -15.03
N ASP A 365 25.52 -5.18 -14.86
CA ASP A 365 24.41 -4.91 -15.78
C ASP A 365 23.96 -3.44 -15.66
N PRO A 366 23.67 -2.74 -16.77
CA PRO A 366 23.16 -1.36 -16.74
C PRO A 366 21.89 -1.18 -15.91
N ASP A 367 21.06 -2.21 -15.78
CA ASP A 367 19.83 -2.16 -15.00
C ASP A 367 20.09 -2.25 -13.49
N ARG A 368 21.32 -2.54 -13.05
CA ARG A 368 21.66 -2.65 -11.61
C ARG A 368 21.35 -1.37 -10.83
N ASP A 369 21.47 -0.22 -11.48
CA ASP A 369 21.21 1.10 -10.91
C ASP A 369 19.74 1.55 -11.09
N THR A 370 18.87 0.69 -11.64
CA THR A 370 17.46 1.01 -11.89
C THR A 370 16.58 0.69 -10.67
N VAL A 371 15.63 1.57 -10.40
CA VAL A 371 14.56 1.34 -9.40
C VAL A 371 13.29 0.92 -10.13
N ASP A 372 12.88 -0.34 -9.94
CA ASP A 372 11.66 -0.88 -10.55
C ASP A 372 10.44 -0.72 -9.63
N LEU A 373 9.40 -0.03 -10.13
CA LEU A 373 8.15 0.19 -9.42
C LEU A 373 7.08 -0.82 -9.83
N LEU A 374 6.63 -1.65 -8.87
CA LEU A 374 5.48 -2.55 -9.06
C LEU A 374 4.17 -1.83 -8.74
N PHE A 375 3.66 -1.06 -9.70
CA PHE A 375 2.37 -0.36 -9.56
C PHE A 375 1.21 -1.27 -9.99
N PHE A 376 0.46 -1.77 -9.00
CA PHE A 376 -0.71 -2.62 -9.23
C PHE A 376 -1.71 -2.44 -8.09
N PRO A 377 -3.03 -2.62 -8.28
CA PRO A 377 -4.01 -2.38 -7.23
C PRO A 377 -3.81 -3.23 -5.96
N THR A 378 -4.33 -2.75 -4.83
CA THR A 378 -4.31 -3.47 -3.55
C THR A 378 -5.09 -4.78 -3.68
N GLY A 379 -4.62 -5.84 -2.99
CA GLY A 379 -5.16 -7.19 -3.17
C GLY A 379 -4.85 -7.85 -4.51
N GLY A 380 -4.16 -7.14 -5.42
CA GLY A 380 -3.79 -7.62 -6.75
C GLY A 380 -2.60 -8.60 -6.79
N GLY A 381 -2.05 -9.02 -5.65
CA GLY A 381 -1.00 -10.06 -5.59
C GLY A 381 0.42 -9.56 -5.81
N LYS A 382 0.71 -8.27 -5.51
CA LYS A 382 2.06 -7.71 -5.62
C LYS A 382 3.09 -8.49 -4.79
N THR A 383 2.68 -8.93 -3.62
CA THR A 383 3.55 -9.60 -2.65
C THR A 383 4.23 -10.83 -3.20
N GLU A 384 3.50 -11.70 -3.89
CA GLU A 384 4.08 -12.92 -4.44
C GLU A 384 5.18 -12.61 -5.48
N ALA A 385 5.08 -11.51 -6.24
CA ALA A 385 6.07 -11.12 -7.24
C ALA A 385 7.43 -10.77 -6.60
N TYR A 386 7.45 -9.85 -5.63
CA TYR A 386 8.70 -9.47 -4.98
C TYR A 386 9.25 -10.56 -4.06
N LEU A 387 8.39 -11.43 -3.50
CA LEU A 387 8.82 -12.61 -2.74
C LEU A 387 9.46 -13.67 -3.65
N GLY A 388 8.93 -13.85 -4.87
CA GLY A 388 9.56 -14.69 -5.89
C GLY A 388 10.94 -14.18 -6.29
N LEU A 389 11.08 -12.87 -6.50
CA LEU A 389 12.37 -12.23 -6.77
C LEU A 389 13.34 -12.39 -5.58
N ALA A 390 12.90 -12.14 -4.35
CA ALA A 390 13.70 -12.34 -3.15
C ALA A 390 14.21 -13.79 -3.02
N ALA A 391 13.36 -14.77 -3.32
CA ALA A 391 13.74 -16.18 -3.30
C ALA A 391 14.80 -16.50 -4.34
N PHE A 392 14.65 -15.97 -5.56
CA PHE A 392 15.64 -16.09 -6.63
C PHE A 392 16.98 -15.51 -6.20
N THR A 393 16.99 -14.27 -5.69
CA THR A 393 18.21 -13.57 -5.26
C THR A 393 18.97 -14.34 -4.18
N MET A 394 18.25 -14.80 -3.14
CA MET A 394 18.85 -15.58 -2.05
C MET A 394 19.43 -16.92 -2.52
N ALA A 395 18.72 -17.62 -3.41
CA ALA A 395 19.18 -18.89 -3.97
C ALA A 395 20.41 -18.69 -4.87
N LEU A 396 20.37 -17.71 -5.77
CA LEU A 396 21.47 -17.39 -6.68
C LEU A 396 22.76 -17.04 -5.93
N ARG A 397 22.66 -16.23 -4.87
CA ARG A 397 23.80 -15.89 -4.01
C ARG A 397 24.47 -17.13 -3.42
N ARG A 398 23.69 -18.13 -2.99
CA ARG A 398 24.25 -19.39 -2.46
C ARG A 398 24.94 -20.23 -3.52
N LEU A 399 24.38 -20.29 -4.73
CA LEU A 399 24.95 -21.05 -5.85
C LEU A 399 26.28 -20.45 -6.31
N ARG A 400 26.40 -19.12 -6.36
CA ARG A 400 27.59 -18.42 -6.84
C ARG A 400 28.72 -18.30 -5.81
N HIS A 401 28.44 -18.57 -4.55
CA HIS A 401 29.43 -18.54 -3.47
C HIS A 401 29.47 -19.86 -2.69
N PRO A 402 29.83 -20.98 -3.35
CA PRO A 402 29.84 -22.31 -2.73
C PRO A 402 30.99 -22.50 -1.71
N ASP A 403 31.95 -21.58 -1.68
CA ASP A 403 33.13 -21.62 -0.81
C ASP A 403 32.77 -21.73 0.68
N ALA A 404 33.67 -22.35 1.44
CA ALA A 404 33.50 -22.62 2.86
C ALA A 404 32.13 -23.28 3.18
N LYS A 405 31.68 -24.20 2.30
CA LYS A 405 30.37 -24.88 2.38
C LYS A 405 29.20 -23.91 2.32
N GLY A 406 29.26 -22.94 1.41
CA GLY A 406 28.26 -21.89 1.20
C GLY A 406 28.24 -20.79 2.26
N ARG A 407 29.24 -20.74 3.16
CA ARG A 407 29.36 -19.66 4.16
C ARG A 407 29.75 -18.32 3.54
N ALA A 408 30.45 -18.33 2.41
CA ALA A 408 30.75 -17.10 1.66
C ALA A 408 29.48 -16.49 1.01
N GLY A 409 28.48 -17.31 0.69
CA GLY A 409 27.18 -16.89 0.18
C GLY A 409 26.16 -16.52 1.25
N ALA A 410 26.52 -16.58 2.53
CA ALA A 410 25.66 -16.12 3.62
C ALA A 410 25.67 -14.58 3.71
N GLY A 411 25.07 -14.06 4.78
CA GLY A 411 24.84 -12.63 4.94
C GLY A 411 23.42 -12.23 4.53
N VAL A 412 23.11 -10.97 4.77
CA VAL A 412 21.84 -10.36 4.34
C VAL A 412 21.88 -10.20 2.83
N SER A 413 20.92 -10.81 2.14
CA SER A 413 20.75 -10.73 0.68
C SER A 413 19.57 -9.83 0.32
N VAL A 414 18.49 -9.90 1.09
CA VAL A 414 17.28 -9.11 0.87
C VAL A 414 17.02 -8.23 2.09
N VAL A 415 16.82 -6.94 1.85
CA VAL A 415 16.36 -5.98 2.86
C VAL A 415 14.99 -5.48 2.45
N MET A 416 14.00 -5.68 3.30
CA MET A 416 12.67 -5.13 3.12
C MET A 416 12.48 -3.97 4.10
N ARG A 417 12.37 -2.76 3.57
CA ARG A 417 12.27 -1.51 4.33
C ARG A 417 10.81 -1.08 4.45
N TYR A 418 10.44 -0.64 5.66
CA TYR A 418 9.13 -0.08 5.97
C TYR A 418 9.24 1.34 6.53
N THR A 419 8.33 2.21 6.10
CA THR A 419 8.19 3.63 6.52
C THR A 419 7.37 3.77 7.79
N LEU A 420 6.27 3.01 7.93
CA LEU A 420 5.36 3.09 9.08
C LEU A 420 5.54 1.92 10.06
N ARG A 421 5.35 2.21 11.36
CA ARG A 421 5.45 1.23 12.47
C ARG A 421 4.50 0.04 12.33
N LEU A 422 3.46 0.17 11.50
CA LEU A 422 2.51 -0.88 11.18
C LEU A 422 3.00 -1.66 9.97
N LEU A 423 3.98 -2.53 10.22
CA LEU A 423 4.07 -3.75 9.42
C LEU A 423 2.73 -4.45 9.56
N THR A 424 2.00 -4.69 8.48
CA THR A 424 0.90 -5.65 8.56
C THR A 424 1.54 -6.99 8.90
N LEU A 425 1.19 -7.56 10.07
CA LEU A 425 1.68 -8.87 10.54
C LEU A 425 1.61 -9.93 9.42
N ASP A 426 0.65 -9.78 8.52
CA ASP A 426 0.52 -10.55 7.28
C ASP A 426 1.81 -10.55 6.44
N GLN A 427 2.40 -9.40 6.09
CA GLN A 427 3.60 -9.37 5.25
C GLN A 427 4.79 -10.09 5.88
N LEU A 428 4.96 -9.95 7.20
CA LEU A 428 5.95 -10.73 7.94
C LEU A 428 5.68 -12.23 7.84
N GLN A 429 4.43 -12.64 8.07
CA GLN A 429 4.04 -14.04 8.00
C GLN A 429 4.28 -14.62 6.60
N ARG A 430 4.04 -13.85 5.53
CA ARG A 430 4.33 -14.27 4.15
C ARG A 430 5.82 -14.44 3.88
N ALA A 431 6.63 -13.45 4.24
CA ALA A 431 8.08 -13.51 4.05
C ALA A 431 8.72 -14.65 4.89
N ALA A 432 8.28 -14.82 6.15
CA ALA A 432 8.75 -15.93 6.98
C ALA A 432 8.32 -17.29 6.43
N GLY A 433 7.12 -17.40 5.86
CA GLY A 433 6.65 -18.62 5.18
C GLY A 433 7.46 -18.97 3.93
N LEU A 434 7.93 -17.97 3.17
CA LEU A 434 8.86 -18.17 2.06
C LEU A 434 10.21 -18.69 2.54
N VAL A 435 10.79 -18.06 3.58
CA VAL A 435 12.08 -18.46 4.13
C VAL A 435 12.03 -19.87 4.72
N CYS A 436 10.90 -20.26 5.33
CA CYS A 436 10.63 -21.64 5.71
C CYS A 436 10.75 -22.60 4.50
N ALA A 437 10.12 -22.26 3.37
CA ALA A 437 10.20 -23.09 2.17
C ALA A 437 11.63 -23.20 1.62
N LEU A 438 12.37 -22.09 1.58
CA LEU A 438 13.77 -22.06 1.14
C LEU A 438 14.68 -22.87 2.07
N GLU A 439 14.46 -22.83 3.39
CA GLU A 439 15.23 -23.64 4.32
C GLU A 439 14.99 -25.15 4.12
N LEU A 440 13.75 -25.55 3.82
CA LEU A 440 13.45 -26.95 3.47
C LEU A 440 14.10 -27.36 2.14
N GLU A 441 14.15 -26.47 1.14
CA GLU A 441 14.89 -26.70 -0.11
C GLU A 441 16.40 -26.83 0.14
N ARG A 442 16.96 -25.98 1.01
CA ARG A 442 18.37 -26.01 1.42
C ARG A 442 18.72 -27.32 2.12
N GLU A 443 17.93 -27.76 3.09
CA GLU A 443 18.17 -29.03 3.80
C GLU A 443 18.18 -30.24 2.85
N ARG A 444 17.28 -30.26 1.86
CA ARG A 444 17.22 -31.33 0.85
C ARG A 444 18.44 -31.35 -0.07
N SER A 445 19.08 -30.19 -0.27
CA SER A 445 20.18 -30.00 -1.22
C SER A 445 21.34 -29.21 -0.60
N ALA A 446 21.78 -29.58 0.60
CA ALA A 446 22.82 -28.84 1.34
C ALA A 446 24.14 -28.71 0.56
N GLY A 447 24.47 -29.71 -0.29
CA GLY A 447 25.63 -29.64 -1.18
C GLY A 447 25.55 -28.55 -2.25
N ARG A 448 24.35 -28.04 -2.59
CA ARG A 448 24.13 -26.95 -3.54
C ARG A 448 24.05 -25.58 -2.85
N TYR A 449 23.30 -25.48 -1.76
CA TYR A 449 22.99 -24.19 -1.11
C TYR A 449 23.84 -23.89 0.14
N GLY A 450 24.66 -24.85 0.57
CA GLY A 450 25.53 -24.73 1.75
C GLY A 450 24.88 -25.11 3.08
N ASP A 451 25.71 -25.11 4.12
CA ASP A 451 25.36 -25.57 5.47
C ASP A 451 24.66 -24.48 6.31
N TRP A 452 24.87 -23.20 6.00
CA TRP A 452 24.28 -22.10 6.77
C TRP A 452 22.80 -21.91 6.39
N PRO A 453 21.87 -21.81 7.34
CA PRO A 453 20.44 -21.77 7.04
C PRO A 453 20.01 -20.50 6.29
N PHE A 454 18.90 -20.59 5.57
CA PHE A 454 18.12 -19.40 5.20
C PHE A 454 17.29 -18.97 6.39
N GLU A 455 17.37 -17.70 6.74
CA GLU A 455 16.64 -17.12 7.88
C GLU A 455 16.09 -15.75 7.57
N ILE A 456 15.06 -15.37 8.33
CA ILE A 456 14.46 -14.04 8.32
C ILE A 456 14.73 -13.32 9.64
N GLY A 457 15.23 -12.10 9.55
CA GLY A 457 15.53 -11.22 10.67
C GLY A 457 14.48 -10.13 10.85
N LEU A 458 14.15 -9.83 12.11
CA LEU A 458 13.29 -8.70 12.47
C LEU A 458 14.14 -7.60 13.11
N TRP A 459 14.59 -6.66 12.28
CA TRP A 459 15.40 -5.54 12.72
C TRP A 459 14.53 -4.29 12.79
N VAL A 460 13.67 -4.24 13.81
CA VAL A 460 12.63 -3.22 13.98
C VAL A 460 12.67 -2.61 15.38
N GLY A 461 12.04 -1.45 15.57
CA GLY A 461 12.06 -0.71 16.84
C GLY A 461 11.72 -1.56 18.09
N LYS A 462 12.30 -1.18 19.24
CA LYS A 462 12.24 -1.94 20.53
C LYS A 462 10.83 -2.29 21.02
N ALA A 463 9.82 -1.54 20.55
CA ALA A 463 8.42 -1.80 20.84
C ALA A 463 7.96 -3.15 20.26
N ALA A 464 8.40 -3.49 19.05
CA ALA A 464 8.04 -4.72 18.35
C ALA A 464 8.94 -5.90 18.74
N THR A 465 10.26 -5.74 18.69
CA THR A 465 11.21 -6.82 19.01
C THR A 465 12.21 -6.44 20.10
N PRO A 466 12.68 -7.40 20.92
CA PRO A 466 13.75 -7.14 21.89
C PRO A 466 15.08 -6.82 21.19
N ASN A 467 15.81 -5.80 21.67
CA ASN A 467 17.17 -5.54 21.18
C ASN A 467 18.20 -6.49 21.80
N VAL A 468 17.93 -7.05 22.98
CA VAL A 468 18.86 -7.88 23.75
C VAL A 468 18.18 -9.10 24.35
N LEU A 469 18.94 -10.16 24.57
CA LEU A 469 18.41 -11.39 25.17
C LEU A 469 18.09 -11.24 26.66
N GLY A 470 18.94 -10.52 27.40
CA GLY A 470 18.86 -10.38 28.86
C GLY A 470 19.40 -11.59 29.61
N ARG A 471 19.50 -11.48 30.95
CA ARG A 471 19.99 -12.55 31.84
C ARG A 471 19.23 -12.57 33.16
N LYS A 472 19.40 -13.60 33.96
CA LYS A 472 18.84 -13.66 35.32
C LYS A 472 19.38 -12.51 36.16
N GLY A 473 18.48 -11.82 36.86
CA GLY A 473 18.78 -10.62 37.62
C GLY A 473 18.77 -9.32 36.81
N ASP A 474 18.55 -9.39 35.49
CA ASP A 474 18.24 -8.20 34.69
C ASP A 474 16.82 -7.74 35.02
N GLY A 475 16.68 -6.52 35.54
CA GLY A 475 15.40 -5.92 35.94
C GLY A 475 14.62 -5.33 34.76
N ARG A 476 15.17 -5.34 33.55
CA ARG A 476 14.55 -4.76 32.37
C ARG A 476 13.40 -5.62 31.84
N SER A 477 12.26 -4.99 31.53
CA SER A 477 11.05 -5.64 31.06
C SER A 477 11.05 -5.90 29.54
N ASP A 478 11.94 -5.25 28.79
CA ASP A 478 12.02 -5.25 27.32
C ASP A 478 12.93 -6.34 26.73
N THR A 479 13.67 -7.08 27.58
CA THR A 479 14.55 -8.18 27.13
C THR A 479 13.76 -9.38 26.60
N ALA A 480 14.36 -10.16 25.70
CA ALA A 480 13.74 -11.38 25.18
C ALA A 480 13.38 -12.36 26.30
N ARG A 481 14.26 -12.52 27.31
CA ARG A 481 14.00 -13.33 28.50
C ARG A 481 12.73 -12.88 29.24
N SER A 482 12.59 -11.58 29.49
CA SER A 482 11.44 -11.02 30.20
C SER A 482 10.15 -11.18 29.39
N LYS A 483 10.17 -11.00 28.07
CA LYS A 483 9.00 -11.23 27.20
C LYS A 483 8.61 -12.71 27.17
N VAL A 484 9.57 -13.62 26.96
CA VAL A 484 9.32 -15.08 26.93
C VAL A 484 8.77 -15.58 28.27
N ASN A 485 9.34 -15.18 29.40
CA ASN A 485 8.86 -15.63 30.71
C ASN A 485 7.43 -15.12 31.01
N ARG A 486 7.09 -13.88 30.62
CA ARG A 486 5.73 -13.36 30.75
C ARG A 486 4.75 -14.17 29.91
N PHE A 487 5.08 -14.40 28.63
CA PHE A 487 4.26 -15.20 27.73
C PHE A 487 4.05 -16.62 28.27
N LYS A 488 5.11 -17.29 28.75
CA LYS A 488 5.00 -18.65 29.31
C LYS A 488 4.13 -18.73 30.56
N ASN A 489 4.11 -17.68 31.39
CA ASN A 489 3.32 -17.68 32.62
C ASN A 489 1.82 -17.51 32.34
N ASP A 490 1.46 -16.70 31.34
CA ASP A 490 0.07 -16.46 30.96
C ASP A 490 -0.02 -16.07 29.46
N PRO A 491 -0.06 -17.06 28.55
CA PRO A 491 -0.13 -16.82 27.10
C PRO A 491 -1.42 -16.14 26.65
N GLY A 492 -2.48 -16.17 27.48
CA GLY A 492 -3.77 -15.55 27.16
C GLY A 492 -3.81 -14.06 27.46
N ARG A 493 -3.04 -13.61 28.47
CA ARG A 493 -2.97 -12.20 28.89
C ARG A 493 -1.79 -11.45 28.25
N HIS A 494 -0.70 -12.14 27.94
CA HIS A 494 0.51 -11.52 27.42
C HIS A 494 0.69 -11.79 25.92
N PRO A 495 1.09 -10.79 25.13
CA PRO A 495 1.31 -10.98 23.71
C PRO A 495 2.52 -11.89 23.46
N SER A 496 2.57 -12.46 22.25
CA SER A 496 3.71 -13.24 21.76
C SER A 496 5.03 -12.48 21.95
N PRO A 497 6.15 -13.13 22.31
CA PRO A 497 7.45 -12.48 22.47
C PRO A 497 8.00 -11.83 21.19
N ILE A 498 7.46 -12.20 20.03
CA ILE A 498 7.78 -11.70 18.70
C ILE A 498 6.48 -11.21 18.03
N PRO A 499 6.53 -10.35 17.00
CA PRO A 499 5.34 -9.87 16.28
C PRO A 499 4.78 -10.94 15.33
N LEU A 500 4.51 -12.14 15.85
CA LEU A 500 3.83 -13.25 15.18
C LEU A 500 3.04 -14.04 16.23
N GLU A 501 1.76 -14.29 15.97
CA GLU A 501 0.92 -15.11 16.85
C GLU A 501 0.85 -16.58 16.41
N GLU A 502 1.18 -16.85 15.16
CA GLU A 502 1.04 -18.16 14.53
C GLU A 502 2.32 -18.56 13.77
N CYS A 503 2.51 -19.87 13.64
CA CYS A 503 3.56 -20.47 12.83
C CYS A 503 3.40 -20.03 11.36
N PRO A 504 4.39 -19.33 10.77
CA PRO A 504 4.27 -18.84 9.39
C PRO A 504 4.30 -19.96 8.34
N TRP A 505 4.69 -21.18 8.73
CA TRP A 505 4.62 -22.35 7.86
C TRP A 505 3.23 -22.98 7.84
N CYS A 506 2.63 -23.28 8.99
CA CYS A 506 1.40 -24.10 9.04
C CYS A 506 0.17 -23.41 9.64
N GLY A 507 0.28 -22.15 10.08
CA GLY A 507 -0.82 -21.41 10.70
C GLY A 507 -1.19 -21.86 12.13
N THR A 508 -0.48 -22.82 12.73
CA THR A 508 -0.75 -23.18 14.13
C THR A 508 -0.32 -22.06 15.06
N ARG A 509 -1.22 -21.61 15.93
CA ARG A 509 -0.95 -20.62 16.99
C ARG A 509 0.23 -21.02 17.87
N PHE A 510 1.05 -20.06 18.26
CA PHE A 510 2.14 -20.30 19.19
C PHE A 510 1.64 -20.52 20.61
N GLU A 511 2.30 -21.41 21.32
CA GLU A 511 2.06 -21.77 22.72
C GLU A 511 3.32 -21.52 23.55
N ALA A 512 3.25 -21.67 24.88
CA ALA A 512 4.37 -21.43 25.78
C ALA A 512 5.64 -22.20 25.35
N GLU A 513 5.48 -23.43 24.90
CA GLU A 513 6.51 -24.36 24.45
C GLU A 513 7.16 -23.93 23.12
N SER A 514 6.49 -23.07 22.35
CA SER A 514 7.00 -22.56 21.07
C SER A 514 8.27 -21.72 21.24
N PHE A 515 8.50 -21.15 22.42
CA PHE A 515 9.63 -20.27 22.70
C PHE A 515 10.59 -20.90 23.72
N THR A 516 11.84 -21.13 23.31
CA THR A 516 12.88 -21.70 24.19
C THR A 516 14.11 -20.79 24.23
N LEU A 517 14.52 -20.39 25.43
CA LEU A 517 15.78 -19.70 25.66
C LEU A 517 16.90 -20.72 25.78
N LEU A 518 17.97 -20.56 24.99
CA LEU A 518 19.09 -21.50 24.95
C LEU A 518 20.41 -20.81 25.27
N PRO A 519 21.37 -21.48 25.93
CA PRO A 519 21.28 -22.87 26.40
C PRO A 519 20.34 -23.05 27.60
N ASP A 520 20.06 -21.97 28.34
CA ASP A 520 19.15 -21.95 29.47
C ASP A 520 18.48 -20.57 29.62
N SER A 521 17.51 -20.48 30.54
CA SER A 521 16.80 -19.23 30.83
C SER A 521 17.60 -18.23 31.65
N ASP A 522 18.72 -18.62 32.25
CA ASP A 522 19.48 -17.79 33.16
C ASP A 522 20.51 -16.94 32.41
N ASN A 523 21.18 -17.50 31.40
CA ASN A 523 22.12 -16.81 30.52
C ASN A 523 21.89 -17.19 29.05
N PRO A 524 20.74 -16.79 28.46
CA PRO A 524 20.44 -17.12 27.08
C PRO A 524 21.41 -16.45 26.11
N LYS A 525 21.78 -17.20 25.07
CA LYS A 525 22.55 -16.77 23.90
C LYS A 525 21.70 -16.74 22.62
N GLN A 526 20.53 -17.38 22.64
CA GLN A 526 19.59 -17.39 21.52
C GLN A 526 18.16 -17.64 22.00
N LEU A 527 17.20 -17.13 21.22
CA LEU A 527 15.79 -17.46 21.32
C LEU A 527 15.47 -18.44 20.20
N ARG A 528 15.16 -19.69 20.56
CA ARG A 528 14.66 -20.70 19.63
C ARG A 528 13.14 -20.62 19.53
N ILE A 529 12.63 -20.65 18.31
CA ILE A 529 11.21 -20.69 18.00
C ILE A 529 10.89 -22.01 17.29
N ALA A 530 9.89 -22.75 17.76
CA ALA A 530 9.42 -24.00 17.15
C ALA A 530 7.90 -24.04 17.12
N CYS A 531 7.31 -24.74 16.16
CA CYS A 531 5.88 -24.91 16.07
C CYS A 531 5.38 -25.91 17.13
N ALA A 532 4.27 -25.58 17.81
CA ALA A 532 3.62 -26.47 18.76
C ALA A 532 2.96 -27.70 18.10
N ASN A 533 2.63 -27.61 16.80
CA ASN A 533 2.06 -28.72 16.05
C ASN A 533 3.13 -29.76 15.69
N PHE A 534 3.07 -30.94 16.30
CA PHE A 534 3.99 -32.06 16.03
C PHE A 534 3.97 -32.60 14.60
N ALA A 535 2.93 -32.30 13.81
CA ALA A 535 2.85 -32.65 12.39
C ALA A 535 3.47 -31.57 11.48
N CYS A 536 3.93 -30.45 12.03
CA CYS A 536 4.61 -29.39 11.29
C CYS A 536 6.07 -29.78 11.03
N ASP A 537 6.58 -29.44 9.83
CA ASP A 537 7.99 -29.60 9.50
C ASP A 537 8.92 -28.86 10.48
N PHE A 538 8.47 -27.74 11.04
CA PHE A 538 9.23 -26.90 11.97
C PHE A 538 8.87 -27.15 13.45
N SER A 539 8.69 -28.42 13.81
CA SER A 539 8.44 -28.86 15.19
C SER A 539 9.61 -29.67 15.75
N GLY A 540 9.64 -29.86 17.07
CA GLY A 540 10.71 -30.60 17.75
C GLY A 540 12.07 -29.91 17.63
N ASP A 541 13.03 -30.60 17.00
CA ASP A 541 14.39 -30.10 16.84
C ASP A 541 14.57 -29.16 15.64
N ARG A 542 13.65 -29.17 14.66
CA ARG A 542 13.70 -28.22 13.54
C ARG A 542 13.05 -26.90 13.96
N THR A 543 13.86 -25.85 13.99
CA THR A 543 13.45 -24.52 14.45
C THR A 543 12.90 -23.69 13.31
N LEU A 544 11.89 -22.87 13.57
CA LEU A 544 11.47 -21.85 12.62
C LEU A 544 12.66 -20.90 12.34
N PRO A 545 12.96 -20.59 11.07
CA PRO A 545 14.15 -19.84 10.67
C PRO A 545 13.99 -18.33 10.89
N ILE A 546 13.65 -17.93 12.12
CA ILE A 546 13.30 -16.55 12.49
C ILE A 546 14.27 -16.06 13.56
N VAL A 547 14.89 -14.91 13.31
CA VAL A 547 15.79 -14.22 14.23
C VAL A 547 15.16 -12.90 14.64
N ALA A 548 14.52 -12.89 15.81
CA ALA A 548 13.71 -11.77 16.28
C ALA A 548 14.37 -10.90 17.36
N VAL A 549 15.67 -11.09 17.63
CA VAL A 549 16.41 -10.32 18.63
C VAL A 549 17.66 -9.74 17.97
N ASP A 550 17.88 -8.43 18.09
CA ASP A 550 18.99 -7.74 17.41
C ASP A 550 20.37 -8.35 17.71
N GLU A 551 20.65 -8.65 18.98
CA GLU A 551 21.95 -9.16 19.41
C GLU A 551 22.35 -10.46 18.65
N PRO A 552 21.50 -11.50 18.59
CA PRO A 552 21.71 -12.62 17.67
C PRO A 552 21.68 -12.24 16.19
N LEU A 553 20.85 -11.28 15.76
CA LEU A 553 20.68 -10.90 14.35
C LEU A 553 21.99 -10.44 13.71
N TYR A 554 22.80 -9.64 14.42
CA TYR A 554 24.11 -9.17 13.94
C TYR A 554 25.15 -10.29 13.76
N ARG A 555 24.92 -11.46 14.39
CA ARG A 555 25.81 -12.62 14.30
C ARG A 555 25.28 -13.68 13.34
N ARG A 556 23.96 -13.90 13.33
CA ARG A 556 23.26 -14.88 12.49
C ARG A 556 23.28 -14.48 11.02
N LEU A 557 23.21 -13.17 10.75
CA LEU A 557 23.11 -12.57 9.41
C LEU A 557 22.03 -13.25 8.55
N PRO A 558 20.75 -13.13 8.94
CA PRO A 558 19.65 -13.75 8.21
C PRO A 558 19.62 -13.25 6.76
N ALA A 559 19.34 -14.16 5.82
CA ALA A 559 19.36 -13.85 4.39
C ALA A 559 18.31 -12.82 3.99
N PHE A 560 17.21 -12.73 4.75
CA PHE A 560 16.16 -11.75 4.59
C PHE A 560 16.05 -10.91 5.86
N VAL A 561 16.06 -9.59 5.78
CA VAL A 561 15.85 -8.70 6.93
C VAL A 561 14.65 -7.79 6.66
N ILE A 562 13.71 -7.76 7.59
CA ILE A 562 12.69 -6.70 7.67
C ILE A 562 13.24 -5.61 8.58
N ALA A 563 13.32 -4.39 8.06
CA ALA A 563 13.93 -3.26 8.74
C ALA A 563 13.06 -2.00 8.70
N THR A 564 13.07 -1.26 9.81
CA THR A 564 12.46 0.07 9.91
C THR A 564 13.52 1.17 9.83
N VAL A 565 13.14 2.37 9.38
CA VAL A 565 14.05 3.49 9.15
C VAL A 565 14.86 3.87 10.40
N ASP A 566 14.24 3.81 11.58
CA ASP A 566 14.88 4.12 12.87
C ASP A 566 16.11 3.24 13.14
N LYS A 567 16.10 1.98 12.70
CA LYS A 567 17.25 1.08 12.88
C LYS A 567 18.43 1.46 12.02
N PHE A 568 18.19 1.88 10.77
CA PHE A 568 19.25 2.39 9.91
C PHE A 568 19.92 3.65 10.50
N ALA A 569 19.15 4.53 11.17
CA ALA A 569 19.71 5.69 11.86
C ALA A 569 20.67 5.32 13.01
N THR A 570 20.56 4.10 13.56
CA THR A 570 21.45 3.62 14.63
C THR A 570 22.77 3.00 14.15
N LEU A 571 22.95 2.78 12.84
CA LEU A 571 24.16 2.15 12.27
C LEU A 571 25.48 2.78 12.78
N PRO A 572 25.63 4.11 12.89
CA PRO A 572 26.89 4.71 13.36
C PRO A 572 27.24 4.38 14.82
N TRP A 573 26.23 4.02 15.63
CA TRP A 573 26.36 3.83 17.08
C TRP A 573 26.48 2.36 17.48
N ILE A 574 26.04 1.44 16.62
CA ILE A 574 26.01 0.00 16.89
C ILE A 574 26.99 -0.69 15.96
N GLY A 575 28.28 -0.75 16.35
CA GLY A 575 29.34 -1.35 15.54
C GLY A 575 29.02 -2.74 14.94
N PRO A 576 28.46 -3.71 15.70
CA PRO A 576 28.10 -5.03 15.17
C PRO A 576 27.08 -4.99 14.02
N SER A 577 26.24 -3.96 13.91
CA SER A 577 25.25 -3.84 12.83
C SER A 577 25.86 -3.72 11.43
N GLY A 578 27.12 -3.29 11.32
CA GLY A 578 27.85 -3.24 10.04
C GLY A 578 28.01 -4.61 9.37
N ALA A 579 27.91 -5.72 10.13
CA ALA A 579 27.93 -7.06 9.58
C ALA A 579 26.71 -7.36 8.68
N LEU A 580 25.57 -6.67 8.89
CA LEU A 580 24.38 -6.78 8.04
C LEU A 580 24.59 -6.20 6.63
N LEU A 581 25.60 -5.34 6.47
CA LEU A 581 25.91 -4.66 5.21
C LEU A 581 27.13 -5.28 4.49
N GLY A 582 27.40 -6.56 4.73
CA GLY A 582 28.56 -7.27 4.16
C GLY A 582 29.87 -7.06 4.93
N GLY A 583 29.84 -6.39 6.08
CA GLY A 583 31.04 -6.08 6.87
C GLY A 583 31.64 -7.25 7.66
N ALA A 584 31.15 -8.48 7.48
CA ALA A 584 31.69 -9.65 8.16
C ALA A 584 32.83 -10.29 7.36
N ASP A 585 33.93 -10.58 8.06
CA ASP A 585 35.18 -11.13 7.50
C ASP A 585 35.60 -12.43 8.19
N ARG A 586 34.91 -12.83 9.27
CA ARG A 586 35.18 -14.05 10.04
C ARG A 586 33.89 -14.80 10.38
N CYS A 587 34.00 -16.11 10.60
CA CYS A 587 32.89 -16.93 11.07
C CYS A 587 33.34 -18.12 11.95
N ASP A 588 32.40 -18.65 12.75
CA ASP A 588 32.53 -19.92 13.47
C ASP A 588 31.22 -20.71 13.51
N ALA A 589 31.09 -21.69 14.41
CA ALA A 589 29.89 -22.49 14.54
C ALA A 589 28.65 -21.68 14.96
N ASP A 590 28.80 -20.59 15.74
CA ASP A 590 27.67 -19.79 16.21
C ASP A 590 27.47 -18.46 15.48
N GLY A 591 28.30 -18.12 14.47
CA GLY A 591 27.95 -17.18 13.40
C GLY A 591 29.10 -16.33 12.88
N TYR A 592 28.78 -15.12 12.43
CA TYR A 592 29.67 -14.20 11.72
C TYR A 592 30.15 -13.05 12.59
N TYR A 593 31.31 -12.51 12.24
CA TYR A 593 31.96 -11.41 12.94
C TYR A 593 32.57 -10.43 11.95
N GLY A 594 32.52 -9.14 12.32
CA GLY A 594 33.20 -8.06 11.62
C GLY A 594 34.23 -7.36 12.50
N PRO A 595 34.74 -6.20 12.08
CA PRO A 595 35.77 -5.44 12.79
C PRO A 595 35.42 -5.03 14.23
N ALA A 596 34.12 -4.91 14.54
CA ALA A 596 33.64 -4.56 15.88
C ALA A 596 33.86 -5.67 16.94
N GLU A 597 34.10 -6.91 16.51
CA GLU A 597 34.34 -8.07 17.39
C GLU A 597 35.68 -8.76 17.02
N PRO A 598 36.82 -8.16 17.41
CA PRO A 598 38.14 -8.71 17.09
C PRO A 598 38.42 -10.03 17.84
N GLY A 599 39.20 -10.91 17.21
CA GLY A 599 39.71 -12.14 17.84
C GLY A 599 38.72 -13.30 17.93
N ARG A 600 37.54 -13.20 17.29
CA ARG A 600 36.55 -14.30 17.20
C ARG A 600 36.40 -14.80 15.77
N GLY A 601 36.16 -16.10 15.63
CA GLY A 601 35.98 -16.78 14.35
C GLY A 601 37.27 -16.97 13.55
N ALA A 602 37.16 -17.76 12.49
CA ALA A 602 38.18 -17.93 11.46
C ALA A 602 37.88 -17.03 10.26
N LEU A 603 38.92 -16.56 9.57
CA LEU A 603 38.77 -15.74 8.37
C LEU A 603 37.96 -16.46 7.30
N LEU A 604 37.02 -15.73 6.69
CA LEU A 604 36.33 -16.17 5.50
C LEU A 604 37.30 -16.15 4.31
N PRO A 605 37.13 -17.05 3.33
CA PRO A 605 37.93 -17.05 2.11
C PRO A 605 37.73 -15.77 1.27
N ALA A 606 36.55 -15.16 1.39
CA ALA A 606 36.19 -13.88 0.80
C ALA A 606 35.25 -13.11 1.75
N SER A 607 35.23 -11.78 1.67
CA SER A 607 34.24 -10.96 2.38
C SER A 607 32.83 -11.30 1.92
N LEU A 608 31.85 -11.18 2.82
CA LEU A 608 30.46 -11.37 2.44
C LEU A 608 30.01 -10.24 1.48
N PRO A 609 29.18 -10.55 0.47
CA PRO A 609 28.56 -9.51 -0.34
C PRO A 609 27.67 -8.58 0.50
N PRO A 610 27.48 -7.31 0.09
CA PRO A 610 26.42 -6.47 0.64
C PRO A 610 25.02 -7.03 0.28
N PRO A 611 23.92 -6.43 0.78
CA PRO A 611 22.58 -6.78 0.33
C PRO A 611 22.42 -6.64 -1.19
N ASP A 612 21.79 -7.63 -1.80
CA ASP A 612 21.61 -7.74 -3.25
C ASP A 612 20.32 -7.04 -3.72
N LEU A 613 19.26 -7.10 -2.92
CA LEU A 613 17.93 -6.59 -3.22
C LEU A 613 17.37 -5.77 -2.06
N ILE A 614 16.87 -4.57 -2.36
CA ILE A 614 16.14 -3.73 -1.42
C ILE A 614 14.70 -3.62 -1.91
N ILE A 615 13.76 -4.04 -1.06
CA ILE A 615 12.32 -3.94 -1.32
C ILE A 615 11.77 -2.82 -0.43
N GLN A 616 11.18 -1.81 -1.03
CA GLN A 616 10.41 -0.79 -0.34
C GLN A 616 8.92 -1.08 -0.57
N ASP A 617 8.25 -1.58 0.46
CA ASP A 617 6.78 -1.69 0.43
C ASP A 617 6.20 -0.33 0.85
N GLU A 618 5.25 0.18 0.07
CA GLU A 618 4.65 1.51 0.22
C GLU A 618 5.66 2.66 0.06
N LEU A 619 5.66 3.27 -1.13
CA LEU A 619 6.35 4.52 -1.39
C LEU A 619 5.39 5.67 -1.04
N HIS A 620 5.53 6.25 0.16
CA HIS A 620 4.99 7.58 0.40
C HIS A 620 5.99 8.56 -0.23
N LEU A 621 5.70 9.00 -1.45
CA LEU A 621 6.43 10.09 -2.11
C LEU A 621 6.10 11.42 -1.44
#